data_AF-A0A2G8PC65-F1
#
_entry.id   AF-A0A2G8PC65-F1
#
_cell.length_a   1.000
_cell.length_b   1.000
_cell.length_c   1.000
_cell.angle_alpha   90.00
_cell.angle_beta   90.00
_cell.angle_gamma   90.00
#
_symmetry.space_group_name_H-M   'P 1'
#
loop_
_entity.id
_entity.type
_entity.pdbx_description
1 polymer ?
#
loop_
_entity_poly.entity_id
_entity_poly.type
_entity_poly.pdbx_seq_one_letter_code
_entity_poly.pdbx_strand_id
1 'polypeptide(L)'
;MKPAYVTSLKIQDGAESSLSQVLSACFSTSEKTYSFLRWPHRVSGIQAGIPPDLVCQEGQVFCQQRELRWKSTPRGWDLLYLGIQPPPDFFVPLAGEWQWEDREADLYGSQSLETRFPQGLSYPRHLKLGQRYFRDGRTARVHFVALIPRSR
;
A
#
# COMPACT_ATOMS: atom_id res chain seq x y z
N MET A 1 10.13 -16.86 10.45
CA MET A 1 9.44 -15.80 9.69
C MET A 1 10.11 -14.46 9.95
N LYS A 2 9.95 -13.49 9.03
CA LYS A 2 10.71 -12.24 9.05
C LYS A 2 9.90 -11.13 9.76
N PRO A 3 10.53 -10.25 10.56
CA PRO A 3 9.85 -9.15 11.24
C PRO A 3 9.31 -8.13 10.24
N ALA A 4 8.19 -7.50 10.58
CA ALA A 4 7.54 -6.46 9.79
C ALA A 4 7.20 -5.21 10.62
N TYR A 5 6.99 -4.10 9.92
CA TYR A 5 6.56 -2.84 10.47
C TYR A 5 5.11 -2.57 10.05
N VAL A 6 4.22 -2.53 11.04
CA VAL A 6 2.81 -2.17 10.87
C VAL A 6 2.56 -0.98 11.78
N THR A 7 2.44 0.20 11.20
CA THR A 7 2.36 1.45 11.96
C THR A 7 1.29 2.36 11.39
N SER A 8 0.83 3.31 12.19
CA SER A 8 -0.23 4.24 11.81
C SER A 8 0.15 5.68 12.11
N LEU A 9 -0.44 6.60 11.37
CA LEU A 9 -0.34 8.04 11.59
C LEU A 9 -1.72 8.65 11.41
N LYS A 10 -2.08 9.57 12.30
CA LYS A 10 -3.28 10.41 12.15
C LYS A 10 -2.83 11.84 11.90
N ILE A 11 -3.19 12.39 10.75
CA ILE A 11 -3.01 13.81 10.43
C ILE A 11 -4.32 14.51 10.78
N GLN A 12 -4.25 15.54 11.63
CA GLN A 12 -5.43 16.25 12.14
C GLN A 12 -5.76 17.54 11.37
N ASP A 13 -5.02 17.82 10.30
CA ASP A 13 -5.38 18.81 9.30
C ASP A 13 -5.88 18.10 8.04
N GLY A 14 -6.88 18.68 7.38
CA GLY A 14 -7.41 18.18 6.11
C GLY A 14 -6.54 18.53 4.91
N ALA A 15 -5.32 19.04 5.13
CA ALA A 15 -4.52 19.61 4.05
C ALA A 15 -3.86 18.50 3.22
N GLU A 16 -4.06 18.54 1.90
CA GLU A 16 -3.42 17.61 0.95
C GLU A 16 -1.89 17.75 0.95
N SER A 17 -1.37 18.92 1.31
CA SER A 17 0.06 19.18 1.49
C SER A 17 0.66 18.29 2.58
N SER A 18 -0.08 18.02 3.66
CA SER A 18 0.39 17.19 4.77
C SER A 18 0.49 15.72 4.35
N LEU A 19 -0.48 15.22 3.58
CA LEU A 19 -0.40 13.87 3.00
C LEU A 19 0.77 13.77 2.00
N SER A 20 0.96 14.79 1.16
CA SER A 20 2.07 14.87 0.20
C SER A 20 3.44 14.85 0.87
N GLN A 21 3.58 15.54 2.01
CA GLN A 21 4.79 15.52 2.83
C GLN A 21 5.08 14.12 3.38
N VAL A 22 4.05 13.42 3.90
CA VAL A 22 4.24 12.06 4.41
C VAL A 22 4.60 11.08 3.28
N LEU A 23 3.96 11.19 2.11
CA LEU A 23 4.31 10.40 0.93
C LEU A 23 5.77 10.62 0.53
N SER A 24 6.23 11.87 0.51
CA SER A 24 7.62 12.23 0.17
C SER A 24 8.62 11.74 1.21
N ALA A 25 8.25 11.73 2.50
CA ALA A 25 9.07 11.16 3.56
C ALA A 25 9.12 9.62 3.48
N CYS A 26 8.05 9.00 2.99
CA CYS A 26 7.96 7.55 2.87
C CYS A 26 8.55 7.01 1.57
N PHE A 27 8.62 7.77 0.47
CA PHE A 27 9.02 7.27 -0.85
C PHE A 27 9.97 8.22 -1.57
N SER A 28 11.08 7.68 -2.09
CA SER A 28 11.99 8.41 -2.96
C SER A 28 11.44 8.49 -4.37
N THR A 29 11.70 9.60 -5.06
CA THR A 29 11.36 9.78 -6.49
C THR A 29 12.14 8.83 -7.41
N SER A 30 13.27 8.29 -6.95
CA SER A 30 14.08 7.31 -7.69
C SER A 30 13.56 5.87 -7.55
N GLU A 31 12.65 5.60 -6.61
CA GLU A 31 12.11 4.26 -6.39
C GLU A 31 11.00 3.95 -7.38
N LYS A 32 10.95 2.68 -7.84
CA LYS A 32 9.85 2.18 -8.65
C LYS A 32 8.62 1.97 -7.77
N THR A 33 7.78 2.98 -7.71
CA THR A 33 6.52 2.98 -6.97
C THR A 33 5.33 2.78 -7.89
N TYR A 34 4.22 2.36 -7.31
CA TYR A 34 2.93 2.24 -7.97
C TYR A 34 1.84 2.79 -7.05
N SER A 35 0.75 3.23 -7.63
CA SER A 35 -0.38 3.78 -6.90
C SER A 35 -1.71 3.15 -7.32
N PHE A 36 -2.65 3.15 -6.39
CA PHE A 36 -4.03 2.72 -6.61
C PHE A 36 -4.97 3.62 -5.83
N LEU A 37 -5.78 4.41 -6.53
CA LEU A 37 -6.69 5.41 -5.97
C LEU A 37 -8.13 4.94 -6.07
N ARG A 38 -8.92 5.28 -5.05
CA ARG A 38 -10.29 4.80 -4.87
C ARG A 38 -11.23 5.97 -4.60
N TRP A 39 -12.31 6.02 -5.37
CA TRP A 39 -13.47 6.89 -5.16
C TRP A 39 -14.71 6.02 -4.95
N PRO A 40 -15.80 6.56 -4.36
CA PRO A 40 -17.02 5.79 -4.15
C PRO A 40 -17.59 5.12 -5.40
N HIS A 41 -17.35 5.68 -6.58
CA HIS A 41 -17.94 5.24 -7.85
C HIS A 41 -16.92 4.68 -8.86
N ARG A 42 -15.61 4.71 -8.56
CA ARG A 42 -14.56 4.27 -9.50
C ARG A 42 -13.22 4.01 -8.82
N VAL A 43 -12.34 3.32 -9.53
CA VAL A 43 -10.92 3.15 -9.16
C VAL A 43 -10.03 3.62 -10.29
N SER A 44 -8.80 4.05 -9.99
CA SER A 44 -7.84 4.48 -11.01
C SER A 44 -7.29 3.33 -11.87
N GLY A 45 -7.40 2.08 -11.38
CA GLY A 45 -6.46 1.04 -11.78
C GLY A 45 -5.08 1.27 -11.16
N ILE A 46 -4.12 0.41 -11.47
CA ILE A 46 -2.75 0.56 -10.97
C ILE A 46 -2.00 1.51 -11.89
N GLN A 47 -1.35 2.51 -11.31
CA GLN A 47 -0.57 3.51 -12.03
C GLN A 47 0.89 3.44 -11.57
N ALA A 48 1.83 3.79 -12.45
CA ALA A 48 3.24 3.88 -12.08
C ALA A 48 3.50 5.25 -11.42
N GLY A 49 4.28 5.25 -10.34
CA GLY A 49 4.65 6.45 -9.60
C GLY A 49 3.68 6.84 -8.48
N ILE A 50 4.08 7.88 -7.76
CA ILE A 50 3.26 8.59 -6.76
C ILE A 50 2.26 9.46 -7.54
N PRO A 51 0.98 9.48 -7.15
CA PRO A 51 -0.03 10.30 -7.84
C PRO A 51 0.34 11.79 -7.71
N PRO A 52 0.28 12.57 -8.82
CA PRO A 52 0.59 13.99 -8.79
C PRO A 52 -0.49 14.83 -8.10
N ASP A 53 -1.70 14.28 -7.98
CA ASP A 53 -2.85 14.95 -7.39
C ASP A 53 -3.58 13.99 -6.43
N LEU A 54 -3.86 14.46 -5.21
CA LEU A 54 -4.36 13.68 -4.09
C LEU A 54 -5.84 13.94 -3.78
N VAL A 55 -6.64 14.36 -4.77
CA VAL A 55 -8.11 14.57 -4.67
C VAL A 55 -8.92 13.28 -4.37
N CYS A 56 -8.28 12.19 -3.93
CA CYS A 56 -8.95 10.94 -3.64
C CYS A 56 -9.16 10.77 -2.13
N GLN A 57 -10.37 10.34 -1.77
CA GLN A 57 -10.70 10.06 -0.37
C GLN A 57 -9.93 8.87 0.17
N GLU A 58 -9.56 7.91 -0.68
CA GLU A 58 -8.81 6.73 -0.27
C GLU A 58 -7.82 6.35 -1.36
N GLY A 59 -6.63 5.93 -0.95
CA GLY A 59 -5.62 5.49 -1.89
C GLY A 59 -4.47 4.78 -1.22
N GLN A 60 -3.56 4.29 -2.06
CA GLN A 60 -2.33 3.66 -1.61
C GLN A 60 -1.21 3.89 -2.61
N VAL A 61 0.01 3.99 -2.09
CA VAL A 61 1.26 3.91 -2.84
C VAL A 61 2.05 2.74 -2.31
N PHE A 62 2.62 1.93 -3.20
CA PHE A 62 3.37 0.74 -2.84
C PHE A 62 4.60 0.53 -3.72
N CYS A 63 5.61 -0.09 -3.14
CA CYS A 63 6.79 -0.60 -3.81
C CYS A 63 7.13 -1.99 -3.25
N GLN A 64 8.28 -2.56 -3.63
CA GLN A 64 8.66 -3.91 -3.19
C GLN A 64 8.86 -4.01 -1.66
N GLN A 65 9.17 -2.88 -1.02
CA GLN A 65 9.56 -2.80 0.39
C GLN A 65 8.39 -2.45 1.30
N ARG A 66 7.44 -1.64 0.83
CA ARG A 66 6.38 -1.08 1.67
C ARG A 66 5.18 -0.60 0.88
N GLU A 67 4.07 -0.47 1.58
CA GLU A 67 2.84 0.16 1.13
C GLU A 67 2.38 1.18 2.19
N LEU A 68 1.99 2.36 1.71
CA LEU A 68 1.31 3.36 2.51
C LEU A 68 -0.11 3.49 1.99
N ARG A 69 -1.09 3.35 2.87
CA ARG A 69 -2.51 3.59 2.59
C ARG A 69 -2.97 4.83 3.33
N TRP A 70 -3.91 5.54 2.75
CA TRP A 70 -4.58 6.64 3.41
C TRP A 70 -6.09 6.57 3.22
N LYS A 71 -6.79 7.18 4.17
CA LYS A 71 -8.22 7.45 4.13
C LYS A 71 -8.50 8.83 4.69
N SER A 72 -9.21 9.64 3.93
CA SER A 72 -9.74 10.92 4.36
C SER A 72 -10.83 10.71 5.41
N THR A 73 -10.81 11.55 6.42
CA THR A 73 -11.76 11.59 7.52
C THR A 73 -12.24 13.04 7.69
N PRO A 74 -13.37 13.27 8.40
CA PRO A 74 -13.80 14.64 8.71
C PRO A 74 -12.78 15.48 9.49
N ARG A 75 -11.75 14.85 10.08
CA ARG A 75 -10.73 15.50 10.90
C ARG A 75 -9.34 15.53 10.25
N GLY A 76 -9.19 15.08 9.00
CA GLY A 76 -7.90 14.96 8.33
C GLY A 76 -7.70 13.58 7.72
N TRP A 77 -6.57 12.94 7.96
CA TRP A 77 -6.19 11.68 7.29
C TRP A 77 -5.79 10.58 8.28
N ASP A 78 -6.30 9.38 8.05
CA ASP A 78 -5.83 8.15 8.70
C ASP A 78 -4.89 7.43 7.74
N LEU A 79 -3.65 7.18 8.17
CA LEU A 79 -2.62 6.51 7.38
C LEU A 79 -2.20 5.19 8.03
N LEU A 80 -1.96 4.19 7.17
CA LEU A 80 -1.43 2.88 7.56
C LEU A 80 -0.19 2.58 6.72
N TYR A 81 0.94 2.40 7.39
CA TYR A 81 2.19 1.96 6.79
C TYR A 81 2.39 0.47 7.04
N LEU A 82 2.67 -0.26 5.96
CA LEU A 82 2.92 -1.69 5.93
C LEU A 82 4.27 -1.93 5.24
N GLY A 83 5.32 -2.24 6.00
CA GLY A 83 6.67 -2.32 5.43
C GLY A 83 7.55 -3.41 6.03
N ILE A 84 8.63 -3.72 5.31
CA ILE A 84 9.74 -4.54 5.81
C ILE A 84 10.97 -3.68 6.18
N GLN A 85 10.83 -2.37 6.03
CA GLN A 85 11.76 -1.35 6.48
C GLN A 85 11.06 -0.47 7.52
N PRO A 86 11.79 0.15 8.45
CA PRO A 86 11.21 1.04 9.43
C PRO A 86 10.55 2.24 8.73
N PRO A 87 9.37 2.69 9.22
CA PRO A 87 8.77 3.94 8.78
C PRO A 87 9.53 5.15 9.36
N PRO A 88 9.23 6.37 8.91
CA PRO A 88 9.64 7.59 9.61
C PRO A 88 9.16 7.61 11.07
N ASP A 89 9.90 8.31 11.94
CA ASP A 89 9.72 8.30 13.40
C ASP A 89 8.37 8.84 13.88
N PHE A 90 7.66 9.60 13.06
CA PHE A 90 6.34 10.15 13.38
C PHE A 90 5.20 9.11 13.29
N PHE A 91 5.48 7.89 12.82
CA PHE A 91 4.51 6.80 12.85
C PHE A 91 4.46 6.10 14.20
N VAL A 92 3.25 5.74 14.64
CA VAL A 92 3.02 4.98 15.88
C VAL A 92 2.86 3.50 15.56
N PRO A 93 3.67 2.60 16.13
CA PRO A 93 3.51 1.16 15.94
C PRO A 93 2.15 0.64 16.40
N LEU A 94 1.53 -0.23 15.59
CA LEU A 94 0.35 -0.97 16.04
C LEU A 94 0.77 -2.14 16.92
N ALA A 95 0.00 -2.40 17.97
CA ALA A 95 0.24 -3.54 18.87
C ALA A 95 0.15 -4.86 18.08
N GLY A 96 1.14 -5.72 18.26
CA GLY A 96 1.21 -7.04 17.62
C GLY A 96 2.65 -7.51 17.43
N GLU A 97 2.85 -8.82 17.31
CA GLU A 97 4.14 -9.40 16.94
C GLU A 97 4.21 -9.57 15.43
N TRP A 98 4.40 -8.46 14.72
CA TRP A 98 4.23 -8.44 13.26
C TRP A 98 5.32 -9.21 12.52
N GLN A 99 4.87 -10.14 11.68
CA GLN A 99 5.68 -10.91 10.76
C GLN A 99 5.11 -10.82 9.36
N TRP A 100 5.95 -11.01 8.34
CA TRP A 100 5.51 -10.99 6.95
C TRP A 100 5.83 -12.27 6.17
N GLU A 101 5.01 -12.49 5.14
CA GLU A 101 5.16 -13.55 4.15
C GLU A 101 4.67 -13.05 2.78
N ASP A 102 5.46 -13.26 1.73
CA ASP A 102 5.07 -12.94 0.36
C ASP A 102 4.33 -14.12 -0.29
N ARG A 103 3.29 -13.81 -1.04
CA ARG A 103 2.46 -14.73 -1.80
C ARG A 103 2.34 -14.26 -3.24
N GLU A 104 2.22 -15.21 -4.15
CA GLU A 104 1.97 -14.91 -5.56
C GLU A 104 0.55 -14.35 -5.73
N ALA A 105 0.39 -13.36 -6.61
CA ALA A 105 -0.90 -12.79 -6.93
C ALA A 105 -0.96 -12.42 -8.40
N ASP A 106 -1.67 -13.23 -9.17
CA ASP A 106 -1.76 -13.08 -10.62
C ASP A 106 -2.87 -12.12 -11.02
N LEU A 107 -2.60 -11.27 -12.02
CA LEU A 107 -3.58 -10.41 -12.68
C LEU A 107 -4.22 -11.16 -13.87
N TYR A 108 -5.43 -10.76 -14.29
CA TYR A 108 -6.05 -11.29 -15.51
C TYR A 108 -5.13 -11.12 -16.73
N GLY A 109 -5.06 -12.12 -17.62
CA GLY A 109 -4.18 -12.08 -18.79
C GLY A 109 -2.69 -12.32 -18.52
N SER A 110 -2.32 -12.63 -17.27
CA SER A 110 -1.07 -13.34 -16.98
C SER A 110 -1.20 -14.83 -17.36
N GLN A 111 -0.11 -15.61 -17.30
CA GLN A 111 -0.12 -17.04 -17.65
C GLN A 111 -1.00 -17.91 -16.73
N SER A 112 -1.59 -17.34 -15.68
CA SER A 112 -2.48 -18.02 -14.74
C SER A 112 -3.95 -17.85 -15.14
N LEU A 113 -4.70 -18.95 -15.08
CA LEU A 113 -6.15 -18.99 -15.32
C LEU A 113 -6.96 -18.53 -14.10
N GLU A 114 -6.33 -18.42 -12.92
CA GLU A 114 -6.98 -18.01 -11.68
C GLU A 114 -6.43 -16.67 -11.18
N THR A 115 -7.31 -15.69 -11.03
CA THR A 115 -6.98 -14.37 -10.47
C THR A 115 -8.14 -13.88 -9.62
N ARG A 116 -7.80 -13.21 -8.50
CA ARG A 116 -8.78 -12.54 -7.64
C ARG A 116 -8.95 -11.05 -7.95
N PHE A 117 -8.22 -10.51 -8.93
CA PHE A 117 -8.40 -9.12 -9.36
C PHE A 117 -9.60 -9.00 -10.30
N PRO A 118 -10.36 -7.89 -10.29
CA PRO A 118 -11.48 -7.71 -11.21
C PRO A 118 -11.06 -7.69 -12.68
N GLN A 119 -11.90 -8.25 -13.56
CA GLN A 119 -11.71 -8.15 -15.01
C GLN A 119 -11.88 -6.69 -15.45
N GLY A 120 -11.01 -6.20 -16.34
CA GLY A 120 -11.05 -4.81 -16.84
C GLY A 120 -10.32 -3.78 -15.97
N LEU A 121 -9.62 -4.20 -14.92
CA LEU A 121 -8.72 -3.32 -14.17
C LEU A 121 -7.59 -2.83 -15.08
N SER A 122 -7.35 -1.52 -15.14
CA SER A 122 -6.19 -0.95 -15.85
C SER A 122 -4.92 -1.11 -15.01
N TYR A 123 -3.81 -1.52 -15.63
CA TYR A 123 -2.50 -1.59 -15.00
C TYR A 123 -1.37 -1.49 -16.05
N PRO A 124 -0.13 -1.11 -15.65
CA PRO A 124 0.99 -1.03 -16.58
C PRO A 124 1.27 -2.39 -17.22
N ARG A 125 1.57 -2.40 -18.52
CA ARG A 125 1.93 -3.63 -19.24
C ARG A 125 3.11 -4.32 -18.55
N HIS A 126 3.03 -5.64 -18.40
CA HIS A 126 4.03 -6.49 -17.73
C HIS A 126 4.21 -6.27 -16.23
N LEU A 127 3.32 -5.53 -15.56
CA LEU A 127 3.30 -5.51 -14.10
C LEU A 127 2.96 -6.90 -13.57
N LYS A 128 3.90 -7.51 -12.83
CA LYS A 128 3.63 -8.67 -11.98
C LYS A 128 3.42 -8.20 -10.56
N LEU A 129 2.39 -8.73 -9.91
CA LEU A 129 2.08 -8.42 -8.52
C LEU A 129 2.30 -9.65 -7.64
N GLY A 130 2.50 -9.36 -6.37
CA GLY A 130 2.38 -10.29 -5.27
C GLY A 130 1.57 -9.63 -4.16
N GLN A 131 1.25 -10.43 -3.16
CA GLN A 131 0.66 -9.98 -1.92
C GLN A 131 1.64 -10.22 -0.79
N ARG A 132 1.81 -9.24 0.09
CA ARG A 132 2.56 -9.42 1.34
C ARG A 132 1.58 -9.48 2.50
N TYR A 133 1.54 -10.62 3.17
CA TYR A 133 0.70 -10.83 4.34
C TYR A 133 1.43 -10.33 5.57
N PHE A 134 0.76 -9.50 6.37
CA PHE A 134 1.20 -9.05 7.68
C PHE A 134 0.36 -9.79 8.72
N ARG A 135 1.02 -10.69 9.44
CA ARG A 135 0.38 -11.57 10.42
C ARG A 135 0.94 -11.32 11.81
N ASP A 136 0.08 -11.53 12.79
CA ASP A 136 0.48 -11.53 14.19
C ASP A 136 1.14 -12.88 14.52
N GLY A 137 2.34 -12.84 15.08
CA GLY A 137 3.17 -14.00 15.40
C GLY A 137 2.58 -14.89 16.49
N ARG A 138 1.78 -14.32 17.41
CA ARG A 138 1.14 -15.06 18.52
C ARG A 138 -0.09 -15.81 18.05
N THR A 139 -0.91 -15.16 17.22
CA THR A 139 -2.22 -15.70 16.80
C THR A 139 -2.19 -16.39 15.44
N ALA A 140 -1.10 -16.23 14.69
CA ALA A 140 -0.96 -16.67 13.29
C ALA A 140 -1.99 -16.06 12.32
N ARG A 141 -2.77 -15.07 12.76
CA ARG A 141 -3.81 -14.42 11.93
C ARG A 141 -3.19 -13.39 11.00
N VAL A 142 -3.62 -13.39 9.74
CA VAL A 142 -3.31 -12.33 8.78
C VAL A 142 -4.24 -11.15 9.06
N HIS A 143 -3.69 -10.00 9.41
CA HIS A 143 -4.46 -8.77 9.67
C HIS A 143 -4.46 -7.82 8.48
N PHE A 144 -3.34 -7.75 7.75
CA PHE A 144 -3.21 -6.88 6.59
C PHE A 144 -2.56 -7.62 5.43
N VAL A 145 -2.92 -7.22 4.21
CA VAL A 145 -2.38 -7.77 2.96
C VAL A 145 -2.00 -6.61 2.07
N ALA A 146 -0.71 -6.34 1.86
CA ALA A 146 -0.23 -5.27 0.97
C ALA A 146 0.02 -5.77 -0.45
N LEU A 147 -0.06 -4.88 -1.44
CA LEU A 147 0.41 -5.17 -2.79
C LEU A 147 1.91 -4.94 -2.90
N ILE A 148 2.59 -5.82 -3.63
CA ILE A 148 4.02 -5.67 -3.95
C ILE A 148 4.27 -5.91 -5.44
N PRO A 149 5.05 -5.07 -6.13
CA PRO A 149 5.54 -5.40 -7.45
C PRO A 149 6.57 -6.53 -7.35
N ARG A 150 6.53 -7.46 -8.30
CA ARG A 150 7.48 -8.58 -8.37
C ARG A 150 8.52 -8.36 -9.47
N SER A 151 9.75 -8.74 -9.16
CA SER A 151 10.90 -8.70 -10.07
C SER A 151 11.13 -10.10 -10.64
N ARG A 152 10.53 -10.36 -11.81
CA ARG A 152 10.53 -11.64 -12.57
C ARG A 152 9.80 -12.80 -11.91
#